data_AF-A0A7Y5CCQ6-F1
#
_entry.id   AF-A0A7Y5CCQ6-F1
#
_cell.length_a   1.000
_cell.length_b   1.000
_cell.length_c   1.000
_cell.angle_alpha   90.00
_cell.angle_beta   90.00
_cell.angle_gamma   90.00
#
_symmetry.space_group_name_H-M   'P 1'
#
loop_
_entity.id
_entity.type
_entity.pdbx_description
1 polymer ?
#
loop_
_entity_poly.entity_id
_entity_poly.type
_entity_poly.pdbx_seq_one_letter_code
_entity_poly.pdbx_strand_id
1 'polypeptide(L)'
;MRTQQYAPAALTEKHKELLRKIALGARQCDAARELGITTRHASSIRNSPLGRAYLQELMDSRDATARNIGAQLADLLPRAVEVVGQVLDGQLGGSMAAQMQFRAAESVLSRFGYPVTKQIAVDAPHSNIEHIRRLAAEMNTNSNPNILPFLQVVDSETSGACGMQAALKSEEVPA
;
A
#
# COMPACT_ATOMS: atom_id res chain seq x y z
N MET A 1 3.27 32.13 -40.29
CA MET A 1 3.13 33.30 -39.40
C MET A 1 3.95 33.06 -38.13
N ARG A 2 4.78 34.01 -37.69
CA ARG A 2 5.42 33.94 -36.35
C ARG A 2 4.43 34.49 -35.32
N THR A 3 3.87 33.62 -34.48
CA THR A 3 3.10 34.05 -33.30
C THR A 3 4.05 34.70 -32.31
N GLN A 4 3.92 36.01 -32.09
CA GLN A 4 4.66 36.69 -31.02
C GLN A 4 4.33 36.02 -29.68
N GLN A 5 5.36 35.52 -29.00
CA GLN A 5 5.22 34.91 -27.69
C GLN A 5 5.16 36.03 -26.64
N TYR A 6 4.05 36.11 -25.90
CA TYR A 6 3.93 37.02 -24.78
C TYR A 6 4.78 36.52 -23.61
N ALA A 7 5.83 37.26 -23.27
CA ALA A 7 6.62 37.07 -22.07
C ALA A 7 6.32 38.24 -21.10
N PRO A 8 5.67 38.01 -19.95
CA PRO A 8 5.48 39.07 -18.96
C PRO A 8 6.83 39.45 -18.33
N ALA A 9 7.11 40.74 -18.22
CA ALA A 9 8.32 41.24 -17.54
C ALA A 9 8.27 41.06 -16.01
N ALA A 10 7.06 40.93 -15.44
CA ALA A 10 6.83 40.65 -14.03
C ALA A 10 5.55 39.81 -13.84
N LEU A 11 5.50 39.00 -12.76
CA LEU A 11 4.30 38.26 -12.38
C LEU A 11 3.40 39.13 -11.50
N THR A 12 2.20 39.48 -12.02
CA THR A 12 1.14 40.11 -11.23
C THR A 12 0.54 39.11 -10.24
N GLU A 13 -0.20 39.56 -9.24
CA GLU A 13 -0.86 38.65 -8.28
C GLU A 13 -1.83 37.68 -8.98
N LYS A 14 -2.54 38.10 -10.03
CA LYS A 14 -3.37 37.19 -10.85
C LYS A 14 -2.54 36.12 -11.56
N HIS A 15 -1.31 36.45 -12.00
CA HIS A 15 -0.41 35.47 -12.61
C HIS A 15 0.12 34.49 -11.56
N LYS A 16 0.49 34.96 -10.36
CA LYS A 16 0.92 34.09 -9.25
C LYS A 16 -0.21 33.15 -8.84
N GLU A 17 -1.43 33.65 -8.70
CA GLU A 17 -2.59 32.86 -8.29
C GLU A 17 -2.96 31.78 -9.32
N LEU A 18 -2.88 32.10 -10.62
CA LEU A 18 -3.01 31.12 -11.69
C LEU A 18 -1.98 29.99 -11.55
N LEU A 19 -0.72 30.34 -11.28
CA LEU A 19 0.36 29.36 -11.14
C LEU A 19 0.23 28.53 -9.86
N ARG A 20 -0.21 29.11 -8.73
CA ARG A 20 -0.54 28.37 -7.50
C ARG A 20 -1.62 27.32 -7.74
N LYS A 21 -2.73 27.71 -8.38
CA LYS A 21 -3.81 26.77 -8.74
C LYS A 21 -3.31 25.63 -9.62
N ILE A 22 -2.45 25.93 -10.60
CA ILE A 22 -1.81 24.90 -11.46
C ILE A 22 -0.86 23.99 -10.65
N ALA A 23 -0.07 24.53 -9.71
CA ALA A 23 0.81 23.74 -8.84
C ALA A 23 0.04 22.80 -7.89
N LEU A 24 -1.17 23.19 -7.49
CA LEU A 24 -2.14 22.35 -6.76
C LEU A 24 -2.87 21.32 -7.64
N GLY A 25 -2.56 21.26 -8.94
CA GLY A 25 -3.13 20.28 -9.89
C GLY A 25 -4.41 20.74 -10.61
N ALA A 26 -4.85 22.00 -10.44
CA ALA A 26 -5.99 22.50 -11.20
C ALA A 26 -5.67 22.56 -12.71
N ARG A 27 -6.64 22.17 -13.53
CA ARG A 27 -6.52 22.27 -15.00
C ARG A 27 -6.37 23.75 -15.39
N GLN A 28 -5.37 24.03 -16.24
CA GLN A 28 -5.05 25.38 -16.70
C GLN A 28 -6.25 26.13 -17.32
N CYS A 29 -7.17 25.43 -17.99
CA CYS A 29 -8.39 26.03 -18.53
C CYS A 29 -9.38 26.49 -17.46
N ASP A 30 -9.47 25.75 -16.35
CA ASP A 30 -10.44 26.01 -15.29
C ASP A 30 -9.92 27.11 -14.36
N ALA A 31 -8.64 27.07 -13.99
CA ALA A 31 -7.98 28.15 -13.25
C ALA A 31 -7.96 29.48 -14.03
N ALA A 32 -7.81 29.43 -15.37
CA ALA A 32 -7.91 30.62 -16.22
C ALA A 32 -9.35 31.18 -16.25
N ARG A 33 -10.37 30.30 -16.36
CA ARG A 33 -11.79 30.68 -16.32
C ARG A 33 -12.15 31.37 -15.00
N GLU A 34 -11.72 30.80 -13.88
CA GLU A 34 -11.97 31.33 -12.54
C GLU A 34 -11.38 32.73 -12.33
N LEU A 35 -10.17 32.98 -12.85
CA LEU A 35 -9.46 34.26 -12.71
C LEU A 35 -9.84 35.32 -13.76
N GLY A 36 -10.74 34.99 -14.69
CA GLY A 36 -11.14 35.86 -15.80
C GLY A 36 -10.06 36.08 -16.86
N ILE A 37 -9.17 35.09 -17.06
CA ILE A 37 -8.03 35.14 -17.97
C ILE A 37 -8.29 34.21 -19.17
N THR A 38 -7.89 34.62 -20.38
CA THR A 38 -8.00 33.72 -21.55
C THR A 38 -7.03 32.54 -21.43
N THR A 39 -7.45 31.35 -21.86
CA THR A 39 -6.63 30.12 -21.80
C THR A 39 -5.30 30.26 -22.55
N ARG A 40 -5.28 31.02 -23.66
CA ARG A 40 -4.08 31.38 -24.41
C ARG A 40 -3.11 32.23 -23.57
N HIS A 41 -3.61 33.25 -22.87
CA HIS A 41 -2.77 34.10 -22.02
C HIS A 41 -2.24 33.33 -20.80
N ALA A 42 -3.07 32.48 -20.19
CA ALA A 42 -2.63 31.54 -19.15
C ALA A 42 -1.51 30.60 -19.63
N SER A 43 -1.58 30.14 -20.89
CA SER A 43 -0.51 29.34 -21.51
C SER A 43 0.79 30.12 -21.69
N SER A 44 0.70 31.38 -22.12
CA SER A 44 1.86 32.27 -22.23
C SER A 44 2.51 32.56 -20.87
N ILE A 45 1.71 32.85 -19.83
CA ILE A 45 2.21 33.03 -18.46
C ILE A 45 2.94 31.77 -17.98
N ARG A 46 2.29 30.61 -18.03
CA ARG A 46 2.85 29.32 -17.57
C ARG A 46 4.15 28.94 -18.29
N ASN A 47 4.23 29.20 -19.60
CA ASN A 47 5.40 28.84 -20.41
C ASN A 47 6.49 29.92 -20.42
N SER A 48 6.24 31.10 -19.86
CA SER A 48 7.28 32.13 -19.72
C SER A 48 8.39 31.69 -18.76
N PRO A 49 9.63 32.21 -18.90
CA PRO A 49 10.72 31.90 -17.99
C PRO A 49 10.38 32.17 -16.52
N LEU A 50 9.75 33.32 -16.22
CA LEU A 50 9.31 33.67 -14.87
C LEU A 50 8.22 32.73 -14.35
N GLY A 51 7.24 32.39 -15.19
CA GLY A 51 6.16 31.47 -14.78
C GLY A 51 6.65 30.06 -14.52
N ARG A 52 7.65 29.59 -15.26
CA ARG A 52 8.32 28.30 -15.01
C ARG A 52 9.15 28.33 -13.73
N ALA A 53 9.95 29.38 -13.53
CA ALA A 53 10.74 29.55 -12.31
C ALA A 53 9.86 29.57 -11.05
N TYR A 54 8.77 30.34 -11.06
CA TYR A 54 7.83 30.39 -9.94
C TYR A 54 7.07 29.08 -9.71
N LEU A 55 6.71 28.35 -10.78
CA LEU A 55 6.15 27.00 -10.62
C LEU A 55 7.16 26.02 -10.01
N GLN A 56 8.43 26.08 -10.42
CA GLN A 56 9.47 25.24 -9.87
C GLN A 56 9.67 25.53 -8.38
N GLU A 57 9.76 26.81 -7.99
CA GLU A 57 9.84 27.25 -6.58
C GLU A 57 8.69 26.70 -5.72
N LEU A 58 7.44 26.76 -6.23
CA LEU A 58 6.28 26.19 -5.54
C LEU A 58 6.36 24.66 -5.41
N MET A 59 6.84 23.97 -6.44
CA MET A 59 7.03 22.51 -6.41
C MET A 59 8.16 22.11 -5.45
N ASP A 60 9.30 22.82 -5.49
CA ASP A 60 10.44 22.59 -4.61
C ASP A 60 10.06 22.79 -3.14
N SER A 61 9.27 23.82 -2.82
CA SER A 61 8.73 24.10 -1.48
C SER A 61 7.78 23.01 -0.98
N ARG A 62 6.86 22.54 -1.84
CA ARG A 62 5.99 21.40 -1.56
C ARG A 62 6.81 20.14 -1.28
N ASP A 63 7.80 19.86 -2.12
CA ASP A 63 8.61 18.64 -2.04
C ASP A 63 9.63 18.71 -0.90
N ALA A 64 10.04 19.91 -0.45
CA ALA A 64 10.80 20.12 0.78
C ALA A 64 9.96 19.83 2.03
N THR A 65 8.69 20.24 2.03
CA THR A 65 7.73 19.89 3.09
C THR A 65 7.55 18.37 3.20
N ALA A 66 7.39 17.69 2.06
CA ALA A 66 7.29 16.22 2.02
C ALA A 66 8.57 15.53 2.53
N ARG A 67 9.76 16.03 2.16
CA ARG A 67 11.05 15.54 2.68
C ARG A 67 11.18 15.71 4.20
N ASN A 68 10.73 16.82 4.77
CA ASN A 68 10.76 17.05 6.22
C ASN A 68 9.86 16.04 6.96
N ILE A 69 8.64 15.80 6.48
CA ILE A 69 7.75 14.77 7.06
C ILE A 69 8.38 13.37 6.97
N GLY A 70 9.06 13.06 5.86
CA GLY A 70 9.79 11.80 5.70
C GLY A 70 10.92 11.62 6.73
N ALA A 71 11.68 12.68 7.01
CA ALA A 71 12.73 12.67 8.05
C ALA A 71 12.12 12.47 9.45
N GLN A 72 11.08 13.23 9.81
CA GLN A 72 10.38 13.09 11.09
C GLN A 72 9.80 11.68 11.29
N LEU A 73 9.29 11.05 10.24
CA LEU A 73 8.82 9.66 10.28
C LEU A 73 9.97 8.66 10.47
N ALA A 74 11.15 8.92 9.91
CA ALA A 74 12.33 8.07 10.08
C ALA A 74 12.84 8.11 11.53
N ASP A 75 12.84 9.29 12.16
CA ASP A 75 13.19 9.47 13.59
C ASP A 75 12.23 8.72 14.54
N LEU A 76 10.99 8.48 14.11
CA LEU A 76 9.99 7.72 14.86
C LEU A 76 10.09 6.20 14.67
N LEU A 77 10.81 5.73 13.64
CA LEU A 77 10.89 4.30 13.32
C LEU A 77 11.47 3.44 14.47
N PRO A 78 12.59 3.82 15.15
CA PRO A 78 13.16 3.00 16.23
C PRO A 78 12.17 2.84 17.39
N ARG A 79 11.49 3.92 17.77
CA ARG A 79 10.46 3.92 18.84
C ARG A 79 9.26 3.03 18.49
N ALA A 80 8.86 3.00 17.21
CA ALA A 80 7.79 2.11 16.75
C ALA A 80 8.20 0.63 16.88
N VAL A 81 9.46 0.29 16.56
CA VAL A 81 10.01 -1.07 16.74
C VAL A 81 10.06 -1.44 18.24
N GLU A 82 10.54 -0.54 19.10
CA GLU A 82 10.58 -0.75 20.57
C GLU A 82 9.19 -1.05 21.16
N VAL A 83 8.17 -0.25 20.79
CA VAL A 83 6.78 -0.46 21.27
C VAL A 83 6.23 -1.80 20.80
N VAL A 84 6.51 -2.23 19.57
CA VAL A 84 6.10 -3.55 19.08
C VAL A 84 6.83 -4.67 19.84
N GLY A 85 8.12 -4.53 20.12
CA GLY A 85 8.89 -5.47 20.95
C GLY A 85 8.29 -5.64 22.36
N GLN A 86 8.05 -4.53 23.06
CA GLN A 86 7.45 -4.53 24.40
C GLN A 86 6.04 -5.16 24.44
N VAL A 87 5.28 -5.07 23.36
CA VAL A 87 3.97 -5.74 23.22
C VAL A 87 4.14 -7.25 22.99
N LEU A 88 5.11 -7.67 22.17
CA LEU A 88 5.42 -9.09 21.93
C LEU A 88 5.98 -9.79 23.17
N ASP A 89 6.83 -9.09 23.95
CA ASP A 89 7.40 -9.56 25.21
C ASP A 89 6.38 -9.56 26.37
N GLY A 90 5.12 -9.17 26.12
CA GLY A 90 4.03 -9.13 27.10
C GLY A 90 4.14 -7.99 28.13
N GLN A 91 5.18 -7.14 28.06
CA GLN A 91 5.43 -6.04 28.99
C GLN A 91 4.34 -4.95 28.93
N LEU A 92 3.68 -4.81 27.78
CA LEU A 92 2.56 -3.88 27.53
C LEU A 92 1.18 -4.57 27.48
N GLY A 93 0.99 -5.67 28.22
CA GLY A 93 -0.27 -6.41 28.28
C GLY A 93 -1.42 -5.67 29.00
N GLY A 94 -2.63 -5.72 28.43
CA GLY A 94 -3.89 -5.52 29.16
C GLY A 94 -4.51 -4.11 29.21
N SER A 95 -3.81 -3.07 28.74
CA SER A 95 -4.34 -1.69 28.75
C SER A 95 -4.87 -1.24 27.38
N MET A 96 -6.00 -0.51 27.36
CA MET A 96 -6.49 0.20 26.16
C MET A 96 -5.43 1.17 25.60
N ALA A 97 -4.59 1.77 26.46
CA ALA A 97 -3.50 2.65 26.03
C ALA A 97 -2.43 1.89 25.24
N ALA A 98 -2.09 0.67 25.66
CA ALA A 98 -1.12 -0.18 24.97
C ALA A 98 -1.63 -0.60 23.58
N GLN A 99 -2.92 -0.92 23.45
CA GLN A 99 -3.53 -1.20 22.15
C GLN A 99 -3.46 0.01 21.19
N MET A 100 -3.71 1.22 21.69
CA MET A 100 -3.58 2.45 20.87
C MET A 100 -2.12 2.72 20.47
N GLN A 101 -1.16 2.53 21.39
CA GLN A 101 0.27 2.65 21.11
C GLN A 101 0.74 1.65 20.05
N PHE A 102 0.31 0.38 20.16
CA PHE A 102 0.58 -0.64 19.16
C PHE A 102 0.01 -0.26 17.78
N ARG A 103 -1.24 0.21 17.70
CA ARG A 103 -1.85 0.69 16.44
C ARG A 103 -1.11 1.90 15.84
N ALA A 104 -0.60 2.80 16.67
CA ALA A 104 0.21 3.92 16.21
C ALA A 104 1.55 3.45 15.63
N ALA A 105 2.24 2.52 16.32
CA ALA A 105 3.48 1.92 15.84
C ALA A 105 3.27 1.13 14.53
N GLU A 106 2.22 0.31 14.44
CA GLU A 106 1.79 -0.40 13.23
C GLU A 106 1.58 0.56 12.04
N SER A 107 0.93 1.71 12.29
CA SER A 107 0.70 2.75 11.27
C SER A 107 1.98 3.45 10.80
N VAL A 108 3.00 3.58 11.66
CA VAL A 108 4.33 4.08 11.27
C VAL A 108 5.07 3.02 10.45
N LEU A 109 5.20 1.80 10.95
CA LEU A 109 5.95 0.71 10.29
C LEU A 109 5.39 0.36 8.92
N SER A 110 4.07 0.30 8.77
CA SER A 110 3.41 0.00 7.49
C SER A 110 3.66 1.06 6.41
N ARG A 111 3.90 2.33 6.78
CA ARG A 111 4.28 3.40 5.83
C ARG A 111 5.70 3.26 5.30
N PHE A 112 6.56 2.53 5.99
CA PHE A 112 7.94 2.26 5.58
C PHE A 112 8.10 0.98 4.74
N GLY A 113 7.00 0.39 4.26
CA GLY A 113 7.06 -0.79 3.41
C GLY A 113 7.15 -2.12 4.16
N TYR A 114 6.80 -2.12 5.45
CA TYR A 114 6.53 -3.34 6.24
C TYR A 114 5.01 -3.54 6.41
N PRO A 115 4.26 -3.91 5.35
CA PRO A 115 2.84 -4.16 5.48
C PRO A 115 2.59 -5.40 6.33
N VAL A 116 1.71 -5.28 7.33
CA VAL A 116 1.21 -6.45 8.06
C VAL A 116 0.44 -7.33 7.08
N THR A 117 0.94 -8.55 6.86
CA THR A 117 0.25 -9.57 6.06
C THR A 117 -0.97 -10.07 6.81
N LYS A 118 -2.11 -9.40 6.56
CA LYS A 118 -3.41 -9.88 7.01
C LYS A 118 -3.69 -11.22 6.32
N GLN A 119 -3.61 -12.32 7.07
CA GLN A 119 -4.14 -13.59 6.60
C GLN A 119 -5.65 -13.44 6.45
N ILE A 120 -6.12 -13.40 5.20
CA ILE A 120 -7.54 -13.41 4.89
C ILE A 120 -7.96 -14.88 4.95
N ALA A 121 -8.65 -15.26 6.02
CA ALA A 121 -9.40 -16.52 6.04
C ALA A 121 -10.51 -16.39 4.98
N VAL A 122 -10.30 -17.01 3.82
CA VAL A 122 -11.30 -17.09 2.76
C VAL A 122 -12.20 -18.28 3.08
N ASP A 123 -13.30 -18.03 3.78
CA ASP A 123 -14.41 -18.99 3.89
C ASP A 123 -15.09 -19.14 2.53
N ALA A 124 -14.46 -19.88 1.63
CA ALA A 124 -15.04 -20.27 0.37
C ALA A 124 -16.21 -21.24 0.65
N PRO A 125 -17.44 -20.95 0.19
CA PRO A 125 -18.48 -21.98 0.17
C PRO A 125 -17.97 -23.15 -0.68
N HIS A 126 -18.05 -24.36 -0.14
CA HIS A 126 -17.41 -25.55 -0.72
C HIS A 126 -17.92 -25.92 -2.13
N SER A 127 -18.99 -25.28 -2.60
CA SER A 127 -19.59 -25.45 -3.94
C SER A 127 -18.63 -25.16 -5.10
N ASN A 128 -17.68 -24.23 -4.94
CA ASN A 128 -16.78 -23.86 -6.05
C ASN A 128 -15.59 -24.82 -6.19
N ILE A 129 -15.12 -25.44 -5.09
CA ILE A 129 -14.02 -26.40 -5.12
C ILE A 129 -14.44 -27.68 -5.84
N GLU A 130 -15.65 -28.18 -5.55
CA GLU A 130 -16.20 -29.34 -6.24
C GLU A 130 -16.45 -29.11 -7.73
N HIS A 131 -16.84 -27.89 -8.14
CA HIS A 131 -17.00 -27.57 -9.55
C HIS A 131 -15.66 -27.55 -10.31
N ILE A 132 -14.58 -27.06 -9.67
CA ILE A 132 -13.22 -27.08 -10.23
C ILE A 132 -12.68 -28.53 -10.29
N ARG A 133 -12.90 -29.34 -9.25
CA ARG A 133 -12.53 -30.77 -9.25
C ARG A 133 -13.25 -31.55 -10.35
N ARG A 134 -14.54 -31.28 -10.57
CA ARG A 134 -15.34 -31.91 -11.64
C ARG A 134 -14.82 -31.56 -13.03
N LEU A 135 -14.54 -30.28 -13.31
CA LEU A 135 -13.95 -29.84 -14.57
C LEU A 135 -12.55 -30.44 -14.80
N ALA A 136 -11.73 -30.56 -13.76
CA ALA A 136 -10.42 -31.21 -13.85
C ALA A 136 -10.54 -32.72 -14.19
N ALA A 137 -11.53 -33.42 -13.64
CA ALA A 137 -11.81 -34.82 -13.97
C ALA A 137 -12.30 -34.98 -15.43
N GLU A 138 -13.13 -34.06 -15.92
CA GLU A 138 -13.63 -34.05 -17.30
C GLU A 138 -12.53 -33.75 -18.34
N MET A 139 -11.49 -32.98 -17.98
CA MET A 139 -10.33 -32.74 -18.86
C MET A 139 -9.35 -33.93 -18.93
N ASN A 140 -9.29 -34.76 -17.88
CA ASN A 140 -8.36 -35.89 -17.80
C ASN A 140 -8.81 -37.11 -18.64
N THR A 141 -10.11 -37.25 -18.92
CA THR A 141 -10.65 -38.34 -19.75
C THR A 141 -10.55 -38.07 -21.26
N ASN A 142 -10.31 -36.83 -21.66
CA ASN A 142 -10.29 -36.39 -23.06
C ASN A 142 -8.89 -35.95 -23.54
N SER A 143 -7.85 -36.21 -22.75
CA SER A 143 -6.46 -35.82 -23.05
C SER A 143 -5.58 -37.03 -23.39
N ASN A 144 -5.21 -37.08 -24.67
CA ASN A 144 -4.10 -37.82 -25.32
C ASN A 144 -3.03 -38.40 -24.35
N PRO A 145 -2.74 -39.73 -24.36
CA PRO A 145 -1.96 -40.43 -23.32
C PRO A 145 -0.43 -40.18 -23.34
N ASN A 146 0.03 -39.01 -23.78
CA ASN A 146 1.46 -38.72 -23.99
C ASN A 146 2.02 -37.57 -23.14
N ILE A 147 1.42 -37.30 -21.97
CA ILE A 147 1.98 -36.43 -20.93
C ILE A 147 1.83 -37.14 -19.57
N LEU A 148 2.94 -37.72 -19.09
CA LEU A 148 3.04 -38.30 -17.74
C LEU A 148 3.35 -37.20 -16.69
N PRO A 149 3.12 -37.46 -15.39
CA PRO A 149 2.57 -36.45 -14.48
C PRO A 149 3.62 -35.68 -13.67
N PHE A 150 3.23 -34.47 -13.23
CA PHE A 150 3.96 -33.68 -12.22
C PHE A 150 3.25 -33.60 -10.85
N LEU A 151 2.12 -34.28 -10.67
CA LEU A 151 1.33 -34.25 -9.43
C LEU A 151 1.15 -35.65 -8.83
N GLN A 152 2.22 -36.13 -8.18
CA GLN A 152 2.18 -37.14 -7.12
C GLN A 152 3.11 -36.73 -5.96
N VAL A 153 2.83 -35.58 -5.35
CA VAL A 153 3.22 -35.29 -3.96
C VAL A 153 2.05 -34.56 -3.30
N VAL A 154 1.76 -34.93 -2.06
CA VAL A 154 0.68 -34.48 -1.15
C VAL A 154 -0.64 -35.25 -1.22
N ASP A 155 -0.58 -36.56 -0.94
CA ASP A 155 -1.72 -37.37 -0.50
C ASP A 155 -1.23 -38.57 0.35
N SER A 156 -0.75 -38.32 1.58
CA SER A 156 -0.40 -39.40 2.53
C SER A 156 -0.50 -39.08 4.02
N GLU A 157 -0.91 -37.87 4.45
CA GLU A 157 -0.96 -37.51 5.88
C GLU A 157 -2.23 -36.74 6.29
N THR A 158 -3.43 -37.25 5.99
CA THR A 158 -4.63 -37.08 6.86
C THR A 158 -5.75 -38.08 6.49
N SER A 159 -5.59 -39.36 6.81
CA SER A 159 -6.73 -40.29 6.95
C SER A 159 -6.33 -41.51 7.76
N GLY A 160 -6.98 -41.75 8.91
CA GLY A 160 -6.58 -42.82 9.82
C GLY A 160 -7.05 -42.63 11.26
N ALA A 161 -8.33 -42.30 11.46
CA ALA A 161 -8.91 -42.30 12.80
C ALA A 161 -9.16 -43.74 13.31
N CYS A 162 -9.10 -43.91 14.63
CA CYS A 162 -9.69 -45.03 15.40
C CYS A 162 -9.02 -46.41 15.24
N GLY A 163 -8.45 -46.95 16.33
CA GLY A 163 -7.79 -48.27 16.30
C GLY A 163 -7.23 -48.79 17.63
N MET A 164 -8.10 -49.05 18.61
CA MET A 164 -7.98 -50.13 19.61
C MET A 164 -6.67 -50.36 20.41
N GLN A 165 -6.80 -50.19 21.73
CA GLN A 165 -6.40 -51.15 22.79
C GLN A 165 -4.92 -51.45 23.12
N ALA A 166 -4.64 -51.21 24.42
CA ALA A 166 -4.08 -52.14 25.40
C ALA A 166 -2.55 -52.24 25.65
N ALA A 167 -2.26 -52.30 26.97
CA ALA A 167 -1.03 -52.76 27.65
C ALA A 167 0.25 -51.93 27.38
N LEU A 168 0.96 -51.42 28.40
CA LEU A 168 1.47 -52.14 29.58
C LEU A 168 1.76 -51.16 30.75
N LYS A 169 1.48 -51.62 31.99
CA LYS A 169 2.34 -51.62 33.20
C LYS A 169 3.06 -50.29 33.58
N SER A 170 2.70 -49.65 34.71
CA SER A 170 3.32 -49.83 36.06
C SER A 170 4.85 -49.62 36.05
N GLU A 171 5.47 -48.74 36.82
CA GLU A 171 5.36 -48.47 38.28
C GLU A 171 5.41 -46.93 38.56
N GLU A 172 4.75 -46.35 39.57
CA GLU A 172 5.18 -46.27 40.99
C GLU A 172 6.68 -45.88 41.18
N VAL A 173 7.01 -44.66 41.63
CA VAL A 173 6.98 -44.12 43.02
C VAL A 173 8.08 -44.76 43.91
N PRO A 174 8.67 -44.08 44.92
CA PRO A 174 8.78 -42.64 45.19
C PRO A 174 10.16 -42.14 44.64
N ALA A 175 10.82 -41.06 45.07
CA ALA A 175 10.57 -40.06 46.13
C ALA A 175 11.06 -38.68 45.68
#